data_AF-A0A4Q3RY84-F1
#
_entry.id   AF-A0A4Q3RY84-F1
#
_cell.length_a   1.000
_cell.length_b   1.000
_cell.length_c   1.000
_cell.angle_alpha   90.00
_cell.angle_beta   90.00
_cell.angle_gamma   90.00
#
_symmetry.space_group_name_H-M   'P 1'
#
loop_
_entity.id
_entity.type
_entity.pdbx_description
1 polymer ?
#
loop_
_entity_poly.entity_id
_entity_poly.type
_entity_poly.pdbx_seq_one_letter_code
_entity_poly.pdbx_strand_id
1 'polypeptide(L)'
;MVYQFRIVQCLTAAVSSLLLFSACSVNRQLSRKAAKLVLADSAIRQGHIGISIYEPATGKFWYEHNAEKYFVPASNTKLFSLYAGLKYLGDSLVGIRYIETADTLLLEPTGDPTLLHPDYPKQPVMSFLQRSKQPKVLRLN
;
A
#
# COMPACT_ATOMS: atom_id res chain seq x y z
N MET A 1 3.06 5.64 -62.43
CA MET A 1 2.32 5.18 -61.22
C MET A 1 3.25 4.63 -60.12
N VAL A 2 4.30 3.86 -60.45
CA VAL A 2 5.22 3.24 -59.46
C VAL A 2 6.05 4.25 -58.63
N TYR A 3 6.45 5.37 -59.22
CA TYR A 3 7.30 6.39 -58.54
C TYR A 3 6.56 7.13 -57.42
N GLN A 4 5.29 7.46 -57.64
CA GLN A 4 4.41 8.08 -56.64
C GLN A 4 4.20 7.16 -55.43
N PHE A 5 4.08 5.86 -55.66
CA PHE A 5 3.90 4.86 -54.60
C PHE A 5 5.13 4.74 -53.67
N ARG A 6 6.35 4.80 -54.24
CA ARG A 6 7.61 4.79 -53.48
C ARG A 6 7.81 6.05 -52.64
N ILE A 7 7.46 7.23 -53.16
CA ILE A 7 7.57 8.50 -52.42
C ILE A 7 6.62 8.51 -51.22
N VAL A 8 5.38 8.05 -51.39
CA VAL A 8 4.40 7.95 -50.30
C VAL A 8 4.87 6.97 -49.22
N GLN A 9 5.42 5.81 -49.58
CA GLN A 9 5.99 4.85 -48.62
C GLN A 9 7.16 5.44 -47.81
N CYS A 10 8.07 6.18 -48.47
CA CYS A 10 9.18 6.85 -47.78
C CYS A 10 8.68 7.96 -46.83
N LEU A 11 7.68 8.74 -47.23
CA LEU A 11 7.08 9.79 -46.39
C LEU A 11 6.37 9.19 -45.17
N THR A 12 5.58 8.12 -45.35
CA THR A 12 4.93 7.44 -44.23
C THR A 12 5.95 6.85 -43.26
N ALA A 13 7.04 6.25 -43.77
CA ALA A 13 8.11 5.72 -42.92
C ALA A 13 8.80 6.84 -42.12
N ALA A 14 9.09 7.98 -42.76
CA ALA A 14 9.73 9.13 -42.10
C ALA A 14 8.85 9.74 -40.99
N VAL A 15 7.53 9.85 -41.21
CA VAL A 15 6.58 10.35 -40.20
C VAL A 15 6.46 9.36 -39.03
N SER A 16 6.37 8.05 -39.31
CA SER A 16 6.36 7.03 -38.26
C SER A 16 7.64 7.05 -37.43
N SER A 17 8.81 7.23 -38.06
CA SER A 17 10.08 7.39 -37.34
C SER A 17 10.10 8.63 -36.46
N LEU A 18 9.63 9.79 -36.96
CA LEU A 18 9.59 11.03 -36.18
C LEU A 18 8.72 10.90 -34.91
N LEU A 19 7.56 10.25 -35.03
CA LEU A 19 6.63 10.04 -33.91
C LEU A 19 7.23 9.14 -32.82
N LEU A 20 8.05 8.15 -33.19
CA LEU A 20 8.74 7.27 -32.24
C LEU A 20 9.83 8.00 -31.43
N PHE A 21 10.49 9.02 -32.01
CA PHE A 21 11.52 9.79 -31.30
C PHE A 21 10.97 10.78 -30.28
N SER A 22 9.75 11.30 -30.47
CA SER A 22 9.12 12.23 -29.53
C SER A 22 8.66 11.58 -28.22
N ALA A 23 8.26 10.30 -28.27
CA ALA A 23 7.72 9.58 -27.11
C ALA A 23 8.75 9.40 -25.96
N CYS A 24 10.04 9.28 -26.28
CA CYS A 24 11.10 9.13 -25.28
C CYS A 24 11.48 10.44 -24.58
N SER A 25 11.05 11.59 -25.10
CA SER A 25 11.49 12.91 -24.63
C SER A 25 10.96 13.25 -23.22
N VAL A 26 9.71 12.91 -22.94
CA VAL A 26 9.05 13.21 -21.65
C VAL A 26 9.64 12.35 -20.53
N ASN A 27 9.78 11.04 -20.74
CA ASN A 27 10.40 10.15 -19.76
C ASN A 27 11.85 10.57 -19.49
N ARG A 28 12.62 10.89 -20.55
CA ARG A 28 13.99 11.41 -20.43
C ARG A 28 14.06 12.73 -19.67
N GLN A 29 13.10 13.62 -19.85
CA GLN A 29 13.02 14.88 -19.11
C GLN A 29 12.76 14.62 -17.62
N LEU A 30 11.87 13.69 -17.29
CA LEU A 30 11.57 13.30 -15.92
C LEU A 30 12.79 12.65 -15.24
N SER A 31 13.50 11.74 -15.92
CA SER A 31 14.73 11.14 -15.39
C SER A 31 15.81 12.18 -15.13
N ARG A 32 15.98 13.17 -16.00
CA ARG A 32 16.94 14.27 -15.79
C ARG A 32 16.60 15.13 -14.58
N LYS A 33 15.30 15.45 -14.40
CA LYS A 33 14.83 16.20 -13.24
C LYS A 33 15.06 15.40 -11.96
N ALA A 34 14.71 14.12 -11.92
CA ALA A 34 14.95 13.25 -10.77
C ALA A 34 16.44 13.14 -10.44
N ALA A 35 17.30 12.96 -11.45
CA ALA A 35 18.76 12.92 -11.25
C ALA A 35 19.30 14.22 -10.63
N LYS A 36 18.85 15.38 -11.12
CA LYS A 36 19.35 16.68 -10.68
C LYS A 36 18.78 17.14 -9.34
N LEU A 37 17.49 16.93 -9.10
CA LEU A 37 16.77 17.51 -7.97
C LEU A 37 16.65 16.57 -6.78
N VAL A 38 16.65 15.26 -7.02
CA VAL A 38 16.43 14.24 -5.97
C VAL A 38 17.73 13.47 -5.75
N LEU A 39 18.21 12.75 -6.76
CA LEU A 39 19.34 11.82 -6.59
C LEU A 39 20.68 12.52 -6.30
N ALA A 40 20.84 13.79 -6.71
CA ALA A 40 22.02 14.59 -6.41
C ALA A 40 21.96 15.28 -5.05
N ASP A 41 20.81 15.28 -4.37
CA ASP A 41 20.63 15.98 -3.10
C ASP A 41 21.51 15.37 -2.00
N SER A 42 22.24 16.21 -1.27
CA SER A 42 23.20 15.79 -0.25
C SER A 42 22.57 14.97 0.88
N ALA A 43 21.29 15.17 1.18
CA ALA A 43 20.60 14.46 2.25
C ALA A 43 20.37 12.98 1.92
N ILE A 44 20.29 12.62 0.64
CA ILE A 44 19.93 11.26 0.22
C ILE A 44 20.95 10.60 -0.70
N ARG A 45 21.87 11.35 -1.33
CA ARG A 45 22.82 10.85 -2.33
C ARG A 45 23.74 9.71 -1.83
N GLN A 46 23.97 9.60 -0.52
CA GLN A 46 24.75 8.50 0.07
C GLN A 46 23.93 7.22 0.28
N GLY A 47 22.60 7.33 0.32
CA GLY A 47 21.70 6.21 0.54
C GLY A 47 21.40 5.42 -0.72
N HIS A 48 20.99 4.17 -0.55
CA HIS A 48 20.37 3.39 -1.63
C HIS A 48 18.92 3.82 -1.77
N ILE A 49 18.56 4.40 -2.92
CA ILE A 49 17.23 4.95 -3.17
C ILE A 49 16.52 4.10 -4.23
N GLY A 50 15.29 3.69 -3.93
CA GLY A 50 14.31 3.15 -4.87
C GLY A 50 13.19 4.15 -5.10
N ILE A 51 12.80 4.38 -6.35
CA ILE A 51 11.66 5.23 -6.73
C ILE A 51 10.85 4.47 -7.78
N SER A 52 9.53 4.37 -7.59
CA SER A 52 8.59 3.87 -8.59
C SER A 52 7.35 4.76 -8.59
N ILE A 53 7.01 5.33 -9.75
CA ILE A 53 5.83 6.17 -9.95
C ILE A 53 4.91 5.44 -10.92
N TYR A 54 3.77 4.98 -10.41
CA TYR A 54 2.79 4.19 -11.14
C TYR A 54 1.48 4.96 -11.32
N GLU A 55 0.95 4.96 -12.55
CA GLU A 55 -0.35 5.53 -12.87
C GLU A 55 -1.41 4.42 -13.02
N PRO A 56 -2.33 4.28 -12.03
CA PRO A 56 -3.30 3.20 -12.02
C PRO A 56 -4.34 3.28 -13.14
N ALA A 57 -4.72 4.47 -13.63
CA ALA A 57 -5.73 4.58 -14.69
C ALA A 57 -5.23 4.08 -16.05
N THR A 58 -3.91 4.16 -16.29
CA THR A 58 -3.29 3.73 -17.56
C THR A 58 -2.50 2.43 -17.44
N GLY A 59 -2.26 1.95 -16.21
CA GLY A 59 -1.44 0.78 -15.94
C GLY A 59 0.04 0.96 -16.27
N LYS A 60 0.53 2.21 -16.33
CA LYS A 60 1.90 2.52 -16.77
C LYS A 60 2.75 3.05 -15.63
N PHE A 61 4.02 2.65 -15.62
CA PHE A 61 5.04 3.31 -14.82
C PHE A 61 5.54 4.56 -15.55
N TRP A 62 5.47 5.70 -14.86
CA TRP A 62 5.95 6.99 -15.37
C TRP A 62 7.44 7.20 -15.10
N TYR A 63 7.94 6.63 -14.00
CA TYR A 63 9.34 6.74 -13.63
C TYR A 63 9.75 5.61 -12.68
N GLU A 64 10.94 5.07 -12.93
CA GLU A 64 11.52 4.00 -12.12
C GLU A 64 13.01 4.24 -11.91
N HIS A 65 13.48 4.08 -10.68
CA HIS A 65 14.88 4.13 -10.31
C HIS A 65 15.13 3.06 -9.26
N ASN A 66 15.92 2.03 -9.58
CA ASN A 66 16.14 0.87 -8.70
C ASN A 66 14.85 0.21 -8.18
N ALA A 67 13.74 0.28 -8.94
CA ALA A 67 12.42 -0.17 -8.49
C ALA A 67 12.38 -1.67 -8.11
N GLU A 68 13.18 -2.50 -8.78
CA GLU A 68 13.27 -3.95 -8.57
C GLU A 68 14.20 -4.37 -7.42
N LYS A 69 14.82 -3.42 -6.71
CA LYS A 69 15.72 -3.74 -5.59
C LYS A 69 14.94 -3.90 -4.28
N TYR A 70 15.43 -4.78 -3.42
CA TYR A 70 14.92 -4.91 -2.06
C TYR A 70 15.49 -3.82 -1.15
N PHE A 71 14.62 -3.26 -0.32
CA PHE A 71 14.94 -2.25 0.69
C PHE A 71 14.30 -2.63 2.03
N VAL A 72 14.80 -2.06 3.13
CA VAL A 72 14.14 -2.16 4.43
C VAL A 72 12.95 -1.19 4.44
N PRO A 73 11.69 -1.67 4.47
CA PRO A 73 10.51 -0.83 4.23
C PRO A 73 10.10 0.02 5.44
N ALA A 74 10.70 -0.20 6.62
CA ALA A 74 10.29 0.43 7.89
C ALA A 74 8.77 0.37 8.07
N SER A 75 8.11 1.51 8.32
CA SER A 75 6.65 1.55 8.49
C SER A 75 5.85 1.31 7.20
N ASN A 76 6.46 1.26 6.01
CA ASN A 76 5.75 0.87 4.79
C ASN A 76 5.28 -0.59 4.84
N THR A 77 5.83 -1.42 5.72
CA THR A 77 5.27 -2.75 6.06
C THR A 77 3.79 -2.68 6.43
N LYS A 78 3.33 -1.56 7.01
CA LYS A 78 1.92 -1.34 7.37
C LYS A 78 0.98 -1.43 6.16
N LEU A 79 1.44 -1.12 4.94
CA LEU A 79 0.61 -1.27 3.74
C LEU A 79 0.23 -2.73 3.50
N PHE A 80 1.19 -3.65 3.66
CA PHE A 80 0.95 -5.08 3.51
C PHE A 80 0.08 -5.65 4.63
N SER A 81 0.37 -5.27 5.89
CA SER A 81 -0.45 -5.68 7.03
C SER A 81 -1.88 -5.14 6.94
N LEU A 82 -2.06 -3.89 6.50
CA LEU A 82 -3.36 -3.29 6.25
C LEU A 82 -4.12 -4.05 5.16
N TYR A 83 -3.48 -4.34 4.03
CA TYR A 83 -4.11 -5.12 2.96
C TYR A 83 -4.53 -6.51 3.44
N ALA A 84 -3.67 -7.21 4.19
CA ALA A 84 -4.03 -8.49 4.79
C ALA A 84 -5.22 -8.36 5.75
N GLY A 85 -5.22 -7.31 6.59
CA GLY A 85 -6.35 -6.96 7.46
C GLY A 85 -7.64 -6.79 6.68
N LEU A 86 -7.66 -5.90 5.69
CA LEU A 86 -8.85 -5.63 4.86
C LEU A 86 -9.32 -6.84 4.03
N LYS A 87 -8.40 -7.72 3.64
CA LYS A 87 -8.71 -8.90 2.82
C LYS A 87 -9.29 -10.05 3.63
N TYR A 88 -8.79 -10.27 4.85
CA TYR A 88 -9.10 -11.46 5.63
C TYR A 88 -9.94 -11.20 6.88
N LEU A 89 -9.90 -9.98 7.42
CA LEU A 89 -10.75 -9.56 8.52
C LEU A 89 -12.06 -9.02 7.96
N GLY A 90 -13.18 -9.44 8.54
CA GLY A 90 -14.50 -8.91 8.21
C GLY A 90 -14.72 -7.50 8.78
N ASP A 91 -15.97 -7.04 8.70
CA ASP A 91 -16.40 -5.76 9.26
C ASP A 91 -16.46 -5.74 10.81
N SER A 92 -16.39 -6.92 11.43
CA SER A 92 -16.42 -7.12 12.88
C SER A 92 -15.43 -8.19 13.32
N LEU A 93 -14.85 -8.00 14.50
CA LEU A 93 -13.92 -8.93 15.14
C LEU A 93 -14.54 -9.48 16.44
N VAL A 94 -14.05 -10.63 16.89
CA VAL A 94 -14.40 -11.16 18.21
C VAL A 94 -13.80 -10.26 19.28
N GLY A 95 -14.62 -9.65 20.14
CA GLY A 95 -14.15 -8.74 21.20
C GLY A 95 -13.59 -9.45 22.44
N ILE A 96 -14.23 -10.56 22.87
CA ILE A 96 -13.73 -11.43 23.95
C ILE A 96 -14.36 -12.82 23.81
N ARG A 97 -13.63 -13.88 24.16
CA ARG A 97 -14.21 -15.22 24.33
C ARG A 97 -14.49 -15.46 25.81
N TYR A 98 -15.53 -16.22 26.13
CA TYR A 98 -15.86 -16.49 27.53
C TYR A 98 -16.48 -17.87 27.74
N ILE A 99 -16.34 -18.38 28.97
CA ILE A 99 -17.05 -19.56 29.49
C ILE A 99 -17.73 -19.13 30.79
N GLU A 100 -19.04 -19.34 30.86
CA GLU A 100 -19.81 -19.11 32.08
C GLU A 100 -19.91 -20.40 32.88
N THR A 101 -19.45 -20.38 34.14
CA THR A 101 -19.64 -21.47 35.11
C THR A 101 -20.74 -21.10 36.10
N ALA A 102 -20.97 -21.95 37.11
CA ALA A 102 -21.94 -21.66 38.17
C ALA A 102 -21.54 -20.45 39.04
N ASP A 103 -20.24 -20.15 39.10
CA ASP A 103 -19.64 -19.22 40.05
C ASP A 103 -18.72 -18.18 39.41
N THR A 104 -18.32 -18.35 38.15
CA THR A 104 -17.27 -17.54 37.51
C THR A 104 -17.49 -17.37 36.01
N LEU A 105 -17.23 -16.15 35.54
CA LEU A 105 -17.10 -15.85 34.12
C LEU A 105 -15.62 -15.89 33.74
N LEU A 106 -15.20 -16.98 33.10
CA LEU A 106 -13.84 -17.15 32.58
C LEU A 106 -13.72 -16.40 31.26
N LEU A 107 -12.74 -15.51 31.15
CA LEU A 107 -12.54 -14.62 30.01
C LEU A 107 -11.23 -14.93 29.29
N GLU A 108 -11.29 -15.12 27.98
CA GLU A 108 -10.13 -15.27 27.10
C GLU A 108 -10.03 -14.04 26.17
N PRO A 109 -9.01 -13.18 26.37
CA PRO A 109 -8.78 -12.00 25.53
C PRO A 109 -8.50 -12.37 24.07
N THR A 110 -9.03 -11.59 23.13
CA THR A 110 -8.82 -11.79 21.68
C THR A 110 -7.96 -10.71 21.03
N GLY A 111 -7.47 -9.74 21.80
CA GLY A 111 -6.59 -8.68 21.32
C GLY A 111 -7.32 -7.49 20.68
N ASP A 112 -8.55 -7.20 21.09
CA ASP A 112 -9.26 -5.99 20.67
C ASP A 112 -8.48 -4.71 21.05
N PRO A 113 -7.89 -3.99 20.07
CA PRO A 113 -7.09 -2.79 20.35
C PRO A 113 -7.95 -1.57 20.70
N THR A 114 -9.28 -1.69 20.62
CA THR A 114 -10.25 -0.59 20.81
C THR A 114 -10.92 -0.61 22.18
N LEU A 115 -10.71 -1.67 22.96
CA LEU A 115 -11.30 -1.82 24.30
C LEU A 115 -10.91 -0.63 25.19
N LEU A 116 -11.91 0.09 25.70
CA LEU A 116 -11.78 1.31 26.52
C LEU A 116 -11.09 2.49 25.84
N HIS A 117 -10.87 2.45 24.53
CA HIS A 117 -10.27 3.56 23.79
C HIS A 117 -11.30 4.70 23.59
N PRO A 118 -10.97 5.97 23.90
CA PRO A 118 -11.93 7.08 23.91
C PRO A 118 -12.57 7.36 22.54
N ASP A 119 -11.83 7.14 21.44
CA ASP A 119 -12.35 7.30 20.08
C ASP A 119 -13.40 6.23 19.67
N TYR A 120 -13.58 5.19 20.50
CA TYR A 120 -14.52 4.10 20.26
C TYR A 120 -15.63 4.15 21.32
N PRO A 121 -16.68 4.97 21.13
CA PRO A 121 -17.72 5.18 22.16
C PRO A 121 -18.60 3.95 22.37
N LYS A 122 -18.71 3.07 21.37
CA LYS A 122 -19.41 1.79 21.50
C LYS A 122 -18.46 0.76 22.07
N GLN A 123 -18.74 0.29 23.28
CA GLN A 123 -17.93 -0.70 24.00
C GLN A 123 -18.77 -1.95 24.34
N PRO A 124 -19.02 -2.87 23.38
CA PRO A 124 -19.90 -4.03 23.58
C PRO A 124 -19.39 -5.00 24.66
N VAL A 125 -18.08 -5.27 24.67
CA VAL A 125 -17.44 -6.12 25.69
C VAL A 125 -17.66 -5.55 27.08
N MET A 126 -17.39 -4.26 27.28
CA MET A 126 -17.62 -3.63 28.59
C MET A 126 -19.09 -3.64 28.98
N SER A 127 -19.99 -3.36 28.04
CA SER A 127 -21.43 -3.42 28.27
C SER A 127 -21.87 -4.82 28.71
N PHE A 128 -21.29 -5.87 28.14
CA PHE A 128 -21.51 -7.27 28.53
C PHE A 128 -20.97 -7.56 29.94
N LEU A 129 -19.71 -7.20 30.20
CA LEU A 129 -19.05 -7.47 31.49
C LEU A 129 -19.72 -6.75 32.67
N GLN A 130 -20.21 -5.53 32.45
CA GLN A 130 -20.94 -4.75 33.47
C GLN A 130 -22.29 -5.37 33.84
N ARG A 131 -22.94 -6.09 32.92
CA ARG A 131 -24.22 -6.78 33.19
C ARG A 131 -24.04 -8.10 33.93
N SER A 132 -22.89 -8.75 33.78
CA SER A 132 -22.59 -10.00 34.49
C SER A 132 -22.36 -9.73 35.97
N LYS A 133 -23.04 -10.50 36.84
CA LYS A 133 -22.87 -10.46 38.30
C LYS A 133 -21.77 -11.40 38.79
N GLN A 134 -21.31 -12.31 37.94
CA GLN A 134 -20.29 -13.28 38.32
C GLN A 134 -18.92 -12.58 38.47
N PRO A 135 -18.05 -13.09 39.37
CA PRO A 135 -16.62 -12.83 39.33
C PRO A 135 -16.05 -13.07 37.93
N LYS A 136 -15.19 -12.14 37.46
CA LYS A 136 -14.53 -12.24 36.16
C LYS A 136 -13.10 -12.70 36.39
N VAL A 137 -12.69 -13.77 35.71
CA VAL A 137 -11.33 -14.30 35.82
C VAL A 137 -10.74 -14.39 34.42
N LEU A 138 -9.56 -13.82 34.24
CA LEU A 138 -8.81 -13.98 33.00
C LEU A 138 -8.25 -15.40 32.94
N ARG A 139 -8.64 -16.14 31.91
CA ARG A 139 -8.04 -17.41 31.54
C ARG A 139 -6.86 -17.11 30.62
N LEU A 140 -5.66 -17.20 31.17
CA LEU A 140 -4.43 -17.20 30.39
C LEU A 140 -4.10 -18.67 30.07
N ASN A 141 -3.80 -18.93 28.79
CA ASN A 141 -3.38 -20.26 28.33
C ASN A 141 -1.98 -20.59 28.83
#